data_AF-A0A2V2Q7S3-F1
#
_entry.id   AF-A0A2V2Q7S3-F1
#
_cell.length_a   1.000
_cell.length_b   1.000
_cell.length_c   1.000
_cell.angle_alpha   90.00
_cell.angle_beta   90.00
_cell.angle_gamma   90.00
#
_symmetry.space_group_name_H-M   'P 1'
#
loop_
_entity.id
_entity.type
_entity.pdbx_description
1 polymer ?
#
loop_
_entity_poly.entity_id
_entity_poly.type
_entity_poly.pdbx_seq_one_letter_code
_entity_poly.pdbx_strand_id
1 'polypeptide(L)'
;MTVDQAAPDTRGVSDALDSLGRWRLRPGVSVTVLHNGVHLRGWITSLTLEGGAGLPVLWGRLAEALAAGEERSRAARAELVRAAPAGSPLRTALLTVIDQLLDHDLLVGRTDRETTEGAGPWLGAVAERPWASVAALAG
;
A
#
# COMPACT_ATOMS: atom_id res chain seq x y z
N MET A 1 42.69 2.79 -31.47
CA MET A 1 41.61 1.93 -30.93
C MET A 1 41.10 2.61 -29.67
N THR A 2 40.20 3.58 -29.82
CA THR A 2 39.63 4.34 -28.70
C THR A 2 38.33 3.63 -28.31
N VAL A 3 38.31 3.04 -27.12
CA VAL A 3 37.09 2.47 -26.54
C VAL A 3 36.17 3.62 -26.15
N ASP A 4 35.08 3.77 -26.92
CA ASP A 4 33.95 4.62 -26.59
C ASP A 4 33.25 4.01 -25.37
N GLN A 5 33.49 4.62 -24.21
CA GLN A 5 32.91 4.20 -22.94
C GLN A 5 31.49 4.75 -22.88
N ALA A 6 30.54 4.00 -23.44
CA ALA A 6 29.12 4.27 -23.31
C ALA A 6 28.75 4.39 -21.82
N ALA A 7 28.29 5.56 -21.42
CA ALA A 7 27.75 5.81 -20.09
C ALA A 7 26.61 4.80 -19.82
N PRO A 8 26.53 4.23 -18.59
CA PRO A 8 25.41 3.37 -18.25
C PRO A 8 24.12 4.18 -18.38
N ASP A 9 23.24 3.69 -19.23
CA ASP A 9 21.91 4.21 -19.50
C ASP A 9 21.10 4.14 -18.20
N THR A 10 21.12 5.22 -17.41
CA THR A 10 20.31 5.37 -16.21
C THR A 10 18.85 5.63 -16.60
N ARG A 11 18.24 4.76 -17.41
CA ARG A 11 16.79 4.62 -17.40
C ARG A 11 16.45 4.08 -16.02
N GLY A 12 16.10 4.99 -15.11
CA GLY A 12 15.74 4.67 -13.74
C GLY A 12 14.74 3.53 -13.76
N VAL A 13 15.15 2.37 -13.26
CA VAL A 13 14.27 1.22 -13.12
C VAL A 13 13.19 1.63 -12.14
N SER A 14 11.97 1.84 -12.65
CA SER A 14 10.83 2.16 -11.81
C SER A 14 10.56 0.97 -10.90
N ASP A 15 10.61 1.20 -9.59
CA ASP A 15 10.43 0.14 -8.59
C ASP A 15 9.02 0.18 -7.96
N ALA A 16 8.80 -0.68 -6.96
CA ALA A 16 7.52 -0.81 -6.28
C ALA A 16 7.12 0.48 -5.54
N LEU A 17 8.09 1.29 -5.07
CA LEU A 17 7.82 2.55 -4.41
C LEU A 17 7.35 3.63 -5.40
N ASP A 18 7.96 3.70 -6.59
CA ASP A 18 7.49 4.62 -7.66
C ASP A 18 6.08 4.23 -8.15
N SER A 19 5.77 2.94 -8.06
CA SER A 19 4.48 2.35 -8.44
C SER A 19 3.43 2.36 -7.34
N LEU A 20 3.73 2.88 -6.14
CA LEU A 20 2.88 2.80 -4.95
C LEU A 20 1.51 3.45 -5.15
N GLY A 21 1.41 4.41 -6.08
CA GLY A 21 0.15 5.06 -6.46
C GLY A 21 -0.88 4.12 -7.09
N ARG A 22 -0.50 2.91 -7.51
CA ARG A 22 -1.42 1.88 -8.02
C ARG A 22 -1.98 0.97 -6.93
N TRP A 23 -1.47 1.08 -5.70
CA TRP A 23 -1.78 0.14 -4.63
C TRP A 23 -2.51 0.83 -3.47
N ARG A 24 -3.32 0.05 -2.78
CA ARG A 24 -3.91 0.38 -1.48
C ARG A 24 -3.94 -0.86 -0.60
N LEU A 25 -4.04 -0.67 0.71
CA LEU A 25 -4.29 -1.80 1.60
C LEU A 25 -5.62 -2.48 1.22
N ARG A 26 -5.61 -3.81 1.20
CA ARG A 26 -6.81 -4.61 0.99
C ARG A 26 -7.87 -4.23 2.03
N PRO A 27 -9.12 -3.95 1.63
CA PRO A 27 -10.20 -3.72 2.57
C PRO A 27 -10.34 -4.87 3.58
N GLY A 28 -10.53 -4.54 4.86
CA GLY A 28 -10.64 -5.53 5.94
C GLY A 28 -9.31 -5.94 6.58
N VAL A 29 -8.15 -5.47 6.08
CA VAL A 29 -6.88 -5.64 6.78
C VAL A 29 -6.90 -4.84 8.09
N SER A 30 -6.75 -5.55 9.19
CA SER A 30 -6.59 -4.98 10.53
C SER A 30 -5.11 -4.85 10.85
N VAL A 31 -4.73 -3.77 11.54
CA VAL A 31 -3.33 -3.48 11.84
C VAL A 31 -3.16 -3.27 13.34
N THR A 32 -2.14 -3.91 13.91
CA THR A 32 -1.74 -3.75 15.30
C THR A 32 -0.28 -3.35 15.36
N VAL A 33 -0.02 -2.13 15.82
CA VAL A 33 1.35 -1.65 16.03
C VAL A 33 1.90 -2.32 17.28
N LEU A 34 3.09 -2.91 17.15
CA LEU A 34 3.84 -3.54 18.24
C LEU A 34 4.98 -2.61 18.68
N HIS A 35 5.62 -2.93 19.81
CA HIS A 35 6.71 -2.12 20.34
C HIS A 35 7.92 -2.00 19.38
N ASN A 36 8.18 -3.04 18.59
CA ASN A 36 9.32 -3.14 17.66
C ASN A 36 8.89 -3.56 16.23
N GLY A 37 7.60 -3.43 15.92
CA GLY A 37 7.06 -3.99 14.69
C GLY A 37 5.60 -3.69 14.42
N VAL A 38 5.03 -4.40 13.47
CA VAL A 38 3.63 -4.30 13.08
C VAL A 38 3.08 -5.67 12.73
N HIS A 39 1.88 -5.96 13.22
CA HIS A 39 1.10 -7.12 12.81
C HIS A 39 -0.05 -6.68 11.92
N LEU A 40 -0.17 -7.31 10.76
CA LEU A 40 -1.26 -7.12 9.82
C LEU A 40 -2.06 -8.42 9.74
N ARG A 41 -3.38 -8.30 9.85
CA ARG A 41 -4.31 -9.42 9.74
C ARG A 41 -5.30 -9.14 8.64
N GLY A 42 -5.12 -9.82 7.51
CA GLY A 42 -6.12 -9.94 6.47
C GLY A 42 -7.13 -11.06 6.79
N TRP A 43 -8.02 -11.33 5.84
CA TRP A 43 -9.02 -12.40 5.99
C TRP A 43 -8.39 -13.80 5.88
N ILE A 44 -7.55 -14.04 4.87
CA ILE A 44 -6.91 -15.35 4.60
C ILE A 44 -5.49 -15.47 5.16
N THR A 45 -4.89 -14.35 5.57
CA THR A 45 -3.44 -14.25 5.80
C THR A 45 -3.15 -13.26 6.92
N SER A 46 -2.00 -13.45 7.56
CA SER A 46 -1.45 -12.50 8.53
C SER A 46 0.04 -12.37 8.32
N LEU A 47 0.57 -11.17 8.51
CA LEU A 47 1.97 -10.84 8.39
C LEU A 47 2.41 -10.12 9.67
N THR A 48 3.46 -10.61 10.31
CA THR A 48 4.16 -9.87 11.37
C THR A 48 5.50 -9.43 10.83
N LEU A 49 5.73 -8.12 10.85
CA LEU A 49 7.03 -7.52 10.54
C LEU A 49 7.67 -7.07 11.85
N GLU A 50 8.90 -7.53 12.11
CA GLU A 50 9.72 -7.11 13.24
C GLU A 50 11.02 -6.51 12.72
N GLY A 51 11.46 -5.40 13.31
CA GLY A 51 12.61 -4.65 12.78
C GLY A 51 13.13 -3.56 13.70
N GLY A 52 12.71 -3.56 14.96
CA GLY A 52 13.10 -2.56 15.96
C GLY A 52 12.20 -1.33 15.99
N ALA A 53 12.55 -0.37 16.83
CA ALA A 53 11.71 0.80 17.13
C ALA A 53 11.41 1.71 15.92
N GLY A 54 12.20 1.62 14.85
CA GLY A 54 11.98 2.39 13.62
C GLY A 54 10.84 1.84 12.75
N LEU A 55 10.49 0.56 12.89
CA LEU A 55 9.52 -0.09 12.02
C LEU A 55 8.08 0.44 12.20
N PRO A 56 7.57 0.68 13.43
CA PRO A 56 6.30 1.37 13.63
C PRO A 56 6.21 2.74 12.94
N VAL A 57 7.29 3.52 12.95
CA VAL A 57 7.35 4.84 12.32
C VAL A 57 7.35 4.73 10.80
N LEU A 58 8.15 3.81 10.26
CA LEU A 58 8.17 3.49 8.82
C LEU A 58 6.78 3.08 8.34
N TRP A 59 6.14 2.19 9.09
CA TRP A 59 4.80 1.70 8.82
C TRP A 59 3.78 2.85 8.79
N GLY A 60 3.80 3.76 9.76
CA GLY A 60 2.87 4.90 9.80
C GLY A 60 2.88 5.72 8.50
N ARG A 61 4.08 6.05 8.00
CA ARG A 61 4.24 6.79 6.74
C ARG A 61 3.77 5.99 5.53
N LEU A 62 4.10 4.71 5.47
CA LEU A 62 3.66 3.82 4.39
C LEU A 62 2.13 3.65 4.39
N ALA A 63 1.52 3.51 5.56
CA ALA A 63 0.08 3.35 5.72
C ALA A 63 -0.70 4.57 5.21
N GLU A 64 -0.20 5.79 5.46
CA GLU A 64 -0.78 7.03 4.90
C GLU A 64 -0.74 7.04 3.37
N ALA A 65 0.38 6.61 2.79
CA ALA A 65 0.55 6.50 1.35
C ALA A 65 -0.34 5.42 0.71
N LEU A 66 -0.71 4.39 1.47
CA LEU A 66 -1.60 3.30 1.05
C LEU A 66 -3.10 3.55 1.35
N ALA A 67 -3.43 4.60 2.11
CA ALA A 67 -4.80 4.88 2.53
C ALA A 67 -5.73 5.23 1.36
N ALA A 68 -7.02 4.89 1.45
CA ALA A 68 -7.96 5.06 0.34
C ALA A 68 -8.07 6.50 -0.20
N GLY A 69 -8.00 7.53 0.65
CA GLY A 69 -8.19 8.93 0.25
C GLY A 69 -7.14 9.44 -0.74
N GLU A 70 -7.55 9.77 -1.97
CA GLU A 70 -6.65 10.10 -3.08
C GLU A 70 -5.71 11.27 -2.82
N GLU A 71 -6.23 12.42 -2.37
CA GLU A 71 -5.40 13.63 -2.23
C GLU A 71 -4.34 13.47 -1.13
N ARG A 72 -4.76 13.06 0.07
CA ARG A 72 -3.85 12.87 1.21
C ARG A 72 -2.82 11.77 0.92
N SER A 73 -3.27 10.65 0.36
CA SER A 73 -2.37 9.55 0.05
C SER A 73 -1.39 9.90 -1.08
N ARG A 74 -1.78 10.74 -2.05
CA ARG A 74 -0.89 11.26 -3.09
C ARG A 74 0.21 12.14 -2.51
N ALA A 75 -0.14 13.05 -1.60
CA ALA A 75 0.84 13.87 -0.89
C ALA A 75 1.83 13.02 -0.07
N ALA A 76 1.33 12.05 0.70
CA ALA A 76 2.15 11.13 1.49
C ALA A 76 3.09 10.28 0.62
N ARG A 77 2.62 9.78 -0.54
CA ARG A 77 3.46 9.08 -1.52
C ARG A 77 4.60 9.96 -2.04
N ALA A 78 4.30 11.20 -2.42
CA ALA A 78 5.31 12.13 -2.92
C ALA A 78 6.35 12.48 -1.84
N GLU A 79 5.95 12.59 -0.58
CA GLU A 79 6.86 12.78 0.55
C GLU A 79 7.76 11.57 0.76
N LEU A 80 7.20 10.35 0.74
CA LEU A 80 7.98 9.11 0.89
C LEU A 80 9.04 8.96 -0.20
N VAL A 81 8.68 9.18 -1.46
CA VAL A 81 9.63 9.11 -2.59
C VAL A 81 10.76 10.14 -2.42
N ARG A 82 10.45 11.35 -1.96
CA ARG A 82 11.44 12.40 -1.70
C ARG A 82 12.35 12.06 -0.53
N ALA A 83 11.80 11.48 0.54
CA ALA A 83 12.53 11.09 1.74
C ALA A 83 13.40 9.83 1.52
N ALA A 84 13.07 9.00 0.53
CA ALA A 84 13.76 7.76 0.20
C ALA A 84 14.32 7.76 -1.24
N PRO A 85 15.40 8.52 -1.51
CA PRO A 85 16.07 8.49 -2.80
C PRO A 85 16.52 7.08 -3.22
N ALA A 86 16.67 6.87 -4.53
CA ALA A 86 17.20 5.63 -5.10
C ALA A 86 18.52 5.21 -4.43
N GLY A 87 18.63 3.94 -4.05
CA GLY A 87 19.81 3.38 -3.37
C GLY A 87 19.93 3.70 -1.88
N SER A 88 19.01 4.48 -1.29
CA SER A 88 19.04 4.75 0.16
C SER A 88 18.64 3.50 0.99
N PRO A 89 19.15 3.37 2.23
CA PRO A 89 18.72 2.31 3.14
C PRO A 89 17.22 2.36 3.43
N LEU A 90 16.65 3.57 3.53
CA LEU A 90 15.21 3.76 3.73
C LEU A 90 14.41 3.23 2.53
N ARG A 91 14.85 3.50 1.29
CA ARG A 91 14.19 2.96 0.10
C ARG A 91 14.24 1.44 0.07
N THR A 92 15.38 0.86 0.42
CA THR A 92 15.52 -0.60 0.52
C THR A 92 14.54 -1.18 1.54
N ALA A 93 14.45 -0.58 2.73
CA ALA A 93 13.50 -1.02 3.75
C ALA A 93 12.03 -0.91 3.29
N LEU A 94 11.67 0.19 2.63
CA LEU A 94 10.33 0.37 2.06
C LEU A 94 10.01 -0.69 1.01
N LEU A 95 10.94 -0.97 0.09
CA LEU A 95 10.77 -1.99 -0.93
C LEU A 95 10.57 -3.37 -0.30
N THR A 96 11.40 -3.76 0.68
CA THR A 96 11.23 -5.01 1.41
C THR A 96 9.84 -5.11 2.05
N VAL A 97 9.37 -4.05 2.71
CA VAL A 97 8.03 -4.06 3.33
C VAL A 97 6.93 -4.18 2.26
N ILE A 98 7.03 -3.44 1.16
CA ILE A 98 6.05 -3.49 0.07
C ILE A 98 6.00 -4.88 -0.56
N ASP A 99 7.14 -5.51 -0.80
CA ASP A 99 7.24 -6.85 -1.36
C ASP A 99 6.59 -7.87 -0.41
N GLN A 100 6.85 -7.79 0.90
CA GLN A 100 6.18 -8.65 1.88
C GLN A 100 4.66 -8.46 1.89
N LEU A 101 4.15 -7.23 1.74
CA LEU A 101 2.71 -7.00 1.67
C LEU A 101 2.10 -7.58 0.38
N LEU A 102 2.81 -7.52 -0.74
CA LEU A 102 2.39 -8.12 -2.01
C LEU A 102 2.36 -9.64 -1.92
N ASP A 103 3.44 -10.25 -1.41
CA ASP A 103 3.57 -11.70 -1.23
C ASP A 103 2.47 -12.28 -0.32
N HIS A 104 2.01 -11.49 0.64
CA HIS A 104 0.93 -11.87 1.56
C HIS A 104 -0.45 -11.44 1.09
N ASP A 105 -0.62 -10.96 -0.15
CA ASP A 105 -1.92 -10.52 -0.70
C ASP A 105 -2.63 -9.43 0.15
N LEU A 106 -1.84 -8.58 0.81
CA LEU A 106 -2.33 -7.49 1.67
C LEU A 106 -2.52 -6.17 0.91
N LEU A 107 -2.06 -6.10 -0.34
CA LEU A 107 -2.29 -4.97 -1.24
C LEU A 107 -3.26 -5.34 -2.37
N VAL A 108 -4.09 -4.39 -2.77
CA VAL A 108 -4.95 -4.50 -3.95
C VAL A 108 -4.76 -3.30 -4.86
N GLY A 109 -4.99 -3.51 -6.15
CA GLY A 109 -4.98 -2.42 -7.13
C GLY A 109 -6.02 -1.35 -6.78
N ARG A 110 -5.65 -0.08 -6.90
CA ARG A 110 -6.62 1.02 -6.97
C ARG A 110 -7.32 0.92 -8.31
N THR A 111 -8.62 0.67 -8.29
CA THR A 111 -9.47 0.80 -9.47
C THR A 111 -10.10 2.17 -9.44
N ASP A 112 -10.04 2.90 -10.56
CA ASP A 112 -10.60 4.25 -10.75
C ASP A 112 -12.12 4.32 -10.54
N ARG A 113 -12.77 3.17 -10.34
CA ARG A 113 -14.21 2.99 -10.23
C ARG A 113 -14.59 2.47 -8.84
N GLU A 114 -14.29 3.25 -7.81
CA GLU A 114 -15.02 3.12 -6.55
C GLU A 114 -16.40 3.72 -6.80
N THR A 115 -17.39 2.90 -7.17
CA THR A 115 -18.78 3.32 -7.30
C THR A 115 -19.29 3.77 -5.94
N THR A 116 -19.17 5.07 -5.69
CA THR A 116 -19.89 5.80 -4.67
C THR A 116 -21.37 5.84 -5.07
N GLU A 117 -22.16 4.91 -4.54
CA GLU A 117 -23.55 5.13 -4.11
C GLU A 117 -24.13 3.81 -3.57
N GLY A 118 -24.61 3.82 -2.32
CA GLY A 118 -25.35 2.70 -1.72
C GLY A 118 -24.47 1.61 -1.09
N ALA A 119 -24.37 1.66 0.25
CA ALA A 119 -23.84 0.65 1.18
C ALA A 119 -22.47 -0.02 0.89
N GLY A 120 -21.76 0.41 -0.15
CA GLY A 120 -20.39 0.03 -0.48
C GLY A 120 -20.25 -1.32 -1.21
N PRO A 121 -19.13 -1.54 -1.93
CA PRO A 121 -18.87 -2.75 -2.72
C PRO A 121 -18.93 -4.07 -1.93
N TRP A 122 -18.72 -4.00 -0.61
CA TRP A 122 -18.76 -5.17 0.26
C TRP A 122 -20.17 -5.78 0.34
N LEU A 123 -21.22 -4.94 0.32
CA LEU A 123 -22.60 -5.41 0.39
C LEU A 123 -23.03 -6.11 -0.91
N GLY A 124 -22.51 -5.66 -2.05
CA GLY A 124 -22.62 -6.38 -3.33
C GLY A 124 -21.93 -7.74 -3.34
N ALA A 125 -20.88 -7.92 -2.53
CA ALA A 125 -20.09 -9.14 -2.50
C ALA A 125 -20.61 -10.21 -1.52
N VAL A 126 -21.37 -9.82 -0.48
CA VAL A 126 -21.77 -10.73 0.62
C VAL A 126 -23.27 -10.95 0.76
N ALA A 127 -24.11 -10.06 0.22
CA ALA A 127 -25.56 -10.18 0.38
C ALA A 127 -26.21 -10.94 -0.78
N GLU A 128 -27.13 -11.83 -0.44
CA GLU A 128 -27.98 -12.51 -1.43
C GLU A 128 -28.88 -11.51 -2.20
N ARG A 129 -29.22 -10.38 -1.58
CA ARG A 129 -29.99 -9.27 -2.19
C ARG A 129 -29.41 -7.89 -1.82
N PRO A 130 -28.34 -7.44 -2.50
CA PRO A 130 -27.58 -6.25 -2.11
C PRO A 130 -28.40 -4.96 -2.02
N TRP A 131 -29.33 -4.74 -2.96
CA TRP A 131 -30.16 -3.53 -2.99
C TRP A 131 -31.18 -3.48 -1.84
N ALA A 132 -31.71 -4.63 -1.41
CA ALA A 132 -32.62 -4.71 -0.27
C ALA A 132 -31.88 -4.43 1.04
N SER A 133 -30.64 -4.88 1.16
CA SER A 133 -29.77 -4.61 2.31
C SER A 133 -29.32 -3.15 2.37
N VAL A 134 -29.02 -2.51 1.23
CA VAL A 134 -28.76 -1.06 1.15
C VAL A 134 -29.97 -0.27 1.63
N ALA A 135 -31.17 -0.64 1.18
CA ALA A 135 -32.41 0.04 1.56
C ALA A 135 -32.74 -0.15 3.06
N ALA A 136 -32.46 -1.32 3.63
CA ALA A 136 -32.68 -1.59 5.06
C ALA A 136 -31.74 -0.78 5.99
N LEU A 137 -30.55 -0.40 5.51
CA LEU A 137 -29.59 0.41 6.27
C LEU A 137 -29.83 1.92 6.12
N ALA A 138 -30.64 2.34 5.14
CA ALA A 138 -30.98 3.73 4.91
C ALA A 138 -32.25 4.18 5.67
N GLY A 139 -32.82 3.30 6.50
CA GLY A 139 -33.99 3.52 7.35
C GLY A 139 -33.64 3.68 8.82
#